data_AF-A0A9X2Y1V2-F1
#
_entry.id   AF-A0A9X2Y1V2-F1
#
_cell.length_a   1.000
_cell.length_b   1.000
_cell.length_c   1.000
_cell.angle_alpha   90.00
_cell.angle_beta   90.00
_cell.angle_gamma   90.00
#
_symmetry.space_group_name_H-M   'P 1'
#
loop_
_entity.id
_entity.type
_entity.pdbx_description
1 polymer ?
#
loop_
_entity_poly.entity_id
_entity_poly.type
_entity_poly.pdbx_seq_one_letter_code
_entity_poly.pdbx_strand_id
1 'polypeptide(L)'
;MTTTGHPRSTRSRRATRPSGDDREVAILETAERLLEDRPLAEISVDDLAKGAGISRPTFYFYFPSKDAVLLTLLERVIAEADAALEDLIAHRPADRRAIWRRGIDVFVSTFGAHRAVCAATVGVRDTHSEARELWAQSMQRWIEHIAAVIEAERADGAAPVTVPAIELSTALNLMNESVMAAAFVGHQPSIPDHRVLDNLVHIWTTSIYGDPAGDVGP
;
A
#
# COMPACT_ATOMS: atom_id res chain seq x y z
N MET A 1 2.03 26.88 70.11
CA MET A 1 1.01 26.91 69.03
C MET A 1 1.27 28.22 68.29
N THR A 2 1.65 28.28 67.01
CA THR A 2 1.24 27.49 65.84
C THR A 2 2.35 27.61 64.77
N THR A 3 2.75 26.48 64.18
CA THR A 3 3.78 26.39 63.13
C THR A 3 3.13 26.47 61.75
N THR A 4 3.62 27.38 60.91
CA THR A 4 3.17 27.61 59.53
C THR A 4 3.61 26.46 58.62
N GLY A 5 2.65 25.80 57.97
CA GLY A 5 2.87 24.69 57.04
C GLY A 5 3.34 25.15 55.66
N HIS A 6 4.40 24.51 55.17
CA HIS A 6 4.91 24.66 53.80
C HIS A 6 4.00 23.96 52.77
N PRO A 7 3.66 24.59 51.63
CA PRO A 7 2.95 23.89 50.57
C PRO A 7 3.89 22.93 49.84
N ARG A 8 3.49 21.66 49.76
CA ARG A 8 4.22 20.60 49.05
C ARG A 8 4.11 20.82 47.54
N SER A 9 5.25 21.07 46.91
CA SER A 9 5.43 21.05 45.46
C SER A 9 4.86 19.76 44.85
N THR A 10 3.89 19.93 43.96
CA THR A 10 3.30 18.89 43.13
C THR A 10 4.38 18.29 42.23
N ARG A 11 4.68 17.00 42.45
CA ARG A 11 5.55 16.20 41.59
C ARG A 11 5.11 16.33 40.13
N SER A 12 5.99 16.94 39.33
CA SER A 12 5.97 16.90 37.87
C SER A 12 5.67 15.49 37.37
N ARG A 13 4.66 15.37 36.48
CA ARG A 13 4.34 14.16 35.72
C ARG A 13 5.61 13.69 35.03
N ARG A 14 6.18 12.59 35.53
CA ARG A 14 7.25 11.84 34.87
C ARG A 14 6.76 11.53 33.46
N ALA A 15 7.34 12.16 32.44
CA ALA A 15 7.09 11.78 31.06
C ALA A 15 7.29 10.26 30.96
N THR A 16 6.21 9.55 30.64
CA THR A 16 6.22 8.11 30.46
C THR A 16 7.27 7.82 29.40
N ARG A 17 8.28 7.00 29.73
CA ARG A 17 9.24 6.56 28.73
C ARG A 17 8.43 5.92 27.61
N PRO A 18 8.68 6.27 26.34
CA PRO A 18 8.01 5.62 25.22
C PRO A 18 8.14 4.09 25.35
N SER A 19 7.04 3.38 25.08
CA SER A 19 7.00 1.92 25.00
C SER A 19 7.98 1.42 23.94
N GLY A 20 8.24 0.11 23.92
CA GLY A 20 8.98 -0.53 22.84
C GLY A 20 8.40 -0.17 21.47
N ASP A 21 7.08 -0.32 21.36
CA ASP A 21 6.29 -0.09 20.15
C ASP A 21 6.33 1.37 19.68
N ASP A 22 6.31 2.34 20.61
CA ASP A 22 6.36 3.78 20.27
C ASP A 22 7.66 4.14 19.52
N ARG A 23 8.77 3.48 19.85
CA ARG A 23 10.06 3.73 19.19
C ARG A 23 10.14 3.09 17.82
N GLU A 24 9.58 1.91 17.66
CA GLU A 24 9.49 1.26 16.35
C GLU A 24 8.65 2.11 15.39
N VAL A 25 7.49 2.59 15.86
CA VAL A 25 6.63 3.53 15.11
C VAL A 25 7.41 4.80 14.74
N ALA A 26 8.14 5.40 15.69
CA ALA A 26 8.93 6.60 15.41
C ALA A 26 10.03 6.39 14.36
N ILE A 27 10.64 5.19 14.29
CA ILE A 27 11.60 4.83 13.24
C ILE A 27 10.90 4.78 11.88
N LEU A 28 9.74 4.13 11.81
CA LEU A 28 8.99 3.94 10.56
C LEU A 28 8.44 5.27 10.02
N GLU A 29 7.84 6.10 10.88
CA GLU A 29 7.40 7.46 10.51
C GLU A 29 8.56 8.33 10.04
N THR A 30 9.73 8.20 10.70
CA THR A 30 10.94 8.91 10.27
C THR A 30 11.43 8.44 8.91
N ALA A 31 11.42 7.13 8.67
CA ALA A 31 11.84 6.56 7.40
C ALA A 31 10.92 7.01 6.26
N GLU A 32 9.60 6.91 6.45
CA GLU A 32 8.62 7.34 5.45
C GLU A 32 8.78 8.82 5.10
N ARG A 33 8.87 9.70 6.10
CA ARG A 33 9.13 11.13 5.88
C ARG A 33 10.43 11.38 5.11
N LEU A 34 11.52 10.68 5.45
CA LEU A 34 12.80 10.89 4.76
C LEU A 34 12.77 10.36 3.32
N LEU A 35 11.94 9.36 3.02
CA LEU A 35 11.76 8.81 1.67
C LEU A 35 11.00 9.78 0.75
N GLU A 36 10.23 10.72 1.29
CA GLU A 36 9.60 11.80 0.50
C GLU A 36 10.65 12.73 -0.12
N ASP A 37 11.79 12.92 0.55
CA ASP A 37 12.82 13.86 0.15
C ASP A 37 13.90 13.24 -0.75
N ARG A 38 14.27 11.97 -0.50
CA ARG A 38 15.45 11.34 -1.14
C ARG A 38 15.37 9.81 -1.12
N PRO A 39 16.04 9.11 -2.06
CA PRO A 39 16.00 7.65 -2.14
C PRO A 39 16.65 6.97 -0.92
N LEU A 40 16.20 5.75 -0.61
CA LEU A 40 16.71 4.95 0.52
C LEU A 40 18.25 4.84 0.54
N ALA A 41 18.89 4.78 -0.63
CA ALA A 41 20.35 4.71 -0.75
C ALA A 41 21.06 5.88 -0.03
N GLU A 42 20.47 7.07 -0.04
CA GLU A 42 21.01 8.29 0.57
C GLU A 42 20.61 8.47 2.05
N ILE A 43 19.72 7.62 2.57
CA ILE A 43 19.32 7.63 3.98
C ILE A 43 20.27 6.73 4.77
N SER A 44 20.89 7.28 5.83
CA SER A 44 21.73 6.51 6.74
C SER A 44 20.95 6.01 7.96
N VAL A 45 21.46 4.97 8.62
CA VAL A 45 20.91 4.52 9.92
C VAL A 45 20.99 5.63 10.97
N ASP A 46 21.99 6.52 10.88
CA ASP A 46 22.10 7.65 11.81
C ASP A 46 21.02 8.70 11.58
N ASP A 47 20.60 8.92 10.33
CA ASP A 47 19.47 9.79 10.02
C ASP A 47 18.17 9.24 10.62
N LEU A 48 17.93 7.93 10.47
CA LEU A 48 16.78 7.24 11.04
C LEU A 48 16.77 7.31 12.57
N ALA A 49 17.90 6.97 13.20
CA ALA A 49 18.02 7.01 14.65
C ALA A 49 17.83 8.43 15.20
N LYS A 50 18.45 9.43 14.56
CA LYS A 50 18.33 10.84 14.94
C LYS A 50 16.89 11.34 14.79
N GLY A 51 16.22 11.03 13.68
CA GLY A 51 14.85 11.45 13.43
C GLY A 51 13.84 10.80 14.39
N ALA A 52 14.09 9.55 14.79
CA ALA A 52 13.29 8.83 15.79
C ALA A 52 13.65 9.18 17.25
N GLY A 53 14.66 10.04 17.48
CA GLY A 53 15.07 10.45 18.82
C GLY A 53 15.75 9.33 19.64
N ILE A 54 16.41 8.38 18.97
CA ILE A 54 17.09 7.24 19.59
C ILE A 54 18.58 7.16 19.22
N SER A 55 19.33 6.32 19.93
CA SER A 55 20.74 6.06 19.59
C SER A 55 20.86 5.03 18.46
N ARG A 56 21.98 5.05 17.72
CA ARG A 56 22.28 4.03 16.70
C ARG A 56 22.26 2.60 17.25
N PRO A 57 22.85 2.28 18.42
CA PRO A 57 22.68 0.94 19.01
C PRO A 57 21.23 0.59 19.34
N THR A 58 20.42 1.57 19.75
CA THR A 58 18.98 1.37 19.97
C THR A 58 18.24 1.07 18.67
N PHE A 59 18.61 1.70 17.55
CA PHE A 59 18.03 1.36 16.25
C PHE A 59 18.23 -0.13 15.92
N TYR A 60 19.45 -0.63 16.08
CA TYR A 60 19.79 -2.04 15.78
C TYR A 60 19.12 -3.06 16.71
N PHE A 61 18.55 -2.61 17.83
CA PHE A 61 17.69 -3.45 18.65
C PHE A 61 16.33 -3.73 17.99
N TYR A 62 15.80 -2.79 17.21
CA TYR A 62 14.52 -2.91 16.51
C TYR A 62 14.68 -3.45 15.09
N PHE A 63 15.63 -2.90 14.34
CA PHE A 63 15.81 -3.24 12.93
C PHE A 63 17.26 -3.62 12.61
N PRO A 64 17.50 -4.75 11.91
CA PRO A 64 18.86 -5.16 11.55
C PRO A 64 19.47 -4.25 10.47
N SER A 65 18.65 -3.56 9.68
CA SER A 65 19.09 -2.68 8.59
C SER A 65 18.02 -1.65 8.21
N LYS A 66 18.37 -0.64 7.41
CA LYS A 66 17.39 0.28 6.82
C LYS A 66 16.48 -0.38 5.77
N ASP A 67 16.94 -1.48 5.17
CA ASP A 67 16.15 -2.25 4.21
C ASP A 67 15.03 -3.03 4.92
N ALA A 68 15.31 -3.54 6.13
CA ALA A 68 14.28 -4.13 6.98
C ALA A 68 13.21 -3.12 7.40
N VAL A 69 13.59 -1.86 7.63
CA VAL A 69 12.62 -0.77 7.88
C VAL A 69 11.71 -0.56 6.67
N LEU A 70 12.27 -0.51 5.46
CA LEU A 70 11.48 -0.38 4.23
C LEU A 70 10.56 -1.60 4.02
N LEU A 71 11.04 -2.81 4.30
CA LEU A 71 10.23 -4.03 4.21
C LEU A 71 9.02 -3.96 5.15
N THR A 72 9.23 -3.56 6.41
CA THR A 72 8.13 -3.38 7.37
C THR A 72 7.16 -2.26 6.97
N LEU A 73 7.64 -1.18 6.35
CA LEU A 73 6.74 -0.17 5.76
C LEU A 73 5.88 -0.77 4.65
N LEU A 74 6.48 -1.54 3.73
CA LEU A 74 5.75 -2.21 2.66
C LEU A 74 4.71 -3.20 3.20
N GLU A 75 5.05 -3.99 4.21
CA GLU A 75 4.12 -4.90 4.90
C GLU A 75 2.90 -4.15 5.46
N ARG A 76 3.12 -2.98 6.08
CA ARG A 76 2.03 -2.15 6.62
C ARG A 76 1.12 -1.62 5.52
N VAL A 77 1.67 -1.13 4.41
CA VAL A 77 0.89 -0.63 3.27
C VAL A 77 0.07 -1.75 2.62
N ILE A 78 0.66 -2.95 2.46
CA ILE A 78 -0.07 -4.13 1.96
C ILE A 78 -1.20 -4.52 2.91
N ALA A 79 -0.94 -4.56 4.21
CA ALA A 79 -1.94 -4.89 5.21
C ALA A 79 -3.10 -3.89 5.26
N GLU A 80 -2.82 -2.60 5.05
CA GLU A 80 -3.85 -1.57 4.93
C GLU A 80 -4.73 -1.78 3.69
N ALA A 81 -4.13 -2.08 2.54
CA ALA A 81 -4.86 -2.37 1.31
C ALA A 81 -5.72 -3.65 1.45
N ASP A 82 -5.17 -4.70 2.07
CA ASP A 82 -5.89 -5.93 2.38
C ASP A 82 -7.10 -5.66 3.28
N ALA A 83 -6.93 -4.92 4.38
CA ALA A 83 -8.01 -4.59 5.30
C ALA A 83 -9.12 -3.75 4.64
N ALA A 84 -8.74 -2.78 3.79
CA ALA A 84 -9.70 -1.96 3.05
C ALA A 84 -10.46 -2.79 1.99
N LEU A 85 -9.80 -3.74 1.34
CA LEU A 85 -10.46 -4.67 0.42
C LEU A 85 -11.42 -5.61 1.16
N GLU A 86 -11.02 -6.15 2.31
CA GLU A 86 -11.87 -6.97 3.17
C GLU A 86 -13.14 -6.22 3.61
N ASP A 87 -13.01 -4.95 4.01
CA ASP A 87 -14.15 -4.11 4.36
C ASP A 87 -15.11 -3.89 3.17
N LEU A 88 -14.57 -3.62 1.98
CA LEU A 88 -15.36 -3.49 0.76
C LEU A 88 -16.12 -4.78 0.43
N ILE A 89 -15.50 -5.95 0.64
CA ILE A 89 -16.14 -7.25 0.42
C ILE A 89 -17.27 -7.47 1.44
N ALA A 90 -17.04 -7.15 2.71
CA ALA A 90 -18.04 -7.27 3.77
C ALA A 90 -19.24 -6.34 3.54
N HIS A 91 -19.00 -5.15 2.99
CA HIS A 91 -20.01 -4.11 2.74
C HIS A 91 -20.28 -3.92 1.24
N ARG A 92 -20.35 -5.03 0.50
CA ARG A 92 -20.44 -5.05 -0.96
C ARG A 92 -21.58 -4.15 -1.49
N PRO A 93 -21.30 -3.23 -2.44
CA PRO A 93 -22.32 -2.45 -3.13
C PRO A 93 -23.36 -3.31 -3.85
N ALA A 94 -24.61 -2.84 -3.89
CA ALA A 94 -25.67 -3.47 -4.69
C ALA A 94 -25.42 -3.35 -6.20
N ASP A 95 -24.80 -2.24 -6.64
CA ASP A 95 -24.38 -2.06 -8.04
C ASP A 95 -23.09 -2.85 -8.31
N ARG A 96 -23.20 -3.90 -9.14
CA ARG A 96 -22.08 -4.77 -9.53
C ARG A 96 -20.95 -4.00 -10.21
N ARG A 97 -21.29 -3.00 -11.03
CA ARG A 97 -20.27 -2.20 -11.75
C ARG A 97 -19.53 -1.24 -10.82
N ALA A 98 -20.19 -0.77 -9.77
CA ALA A 98 -19.55 0.07 -8.75
C ALA A 98 -18.47 -0.68 -7.95
N ILE A 99 -18.53 -2.02 -7.88
CA ILE A 99 -17.53 -2.85 -7.18
C ILE A 99 -16.14 -2.62 -7.78
N TRP A 100 -16.01 -2.60 -9.11
CA TRP A 100 -14.72 -2.40 -9.77
C TRP A 100 -14.11 -1.04 -9.48
N ARG A 101 -14.93 0.02 -9.53
CA ARG A 101 -14.46 1.38 -9.19
C ARG A 101 -13.98 1.46 -7.75
N ARG A 102 -14.78 0.98 -6.79
CA ARG A 102 -14.41 1.01 -5.37
C ARG A 102 -13.20 0.13 -5.06
N GLY A 103 -13.13 -1.06 -5.68
CA GLY A 103 -12.01 -1.97 -5.50
C GLY A 103 -10.70 -1.37 -5.99
N ILE A 104 -10.69 -0.80 -7.20
CA ILE A 104 -9.48 -0.12 -7.73
C ILE A 104 -9.15 1.12 -6.91
N ASP A 105 -10.15 1.87 -6.44
CA ASP A 105 -9.96 3.06 -5.61
C ASP A 105 -9.30 2.74 -4.26
N VAL A 106 -9.58 1.59 -3.65
CA VAL A 106 -8.84 1.10 -2.46
C VAL A 106 -7.34 1.09 -2.73
N PHE A 107 -6.90 0.44 -3.81
CA PHE A 107 -5.48 0.36 -4.14
C PHE A 107 -4.90 1.73 -4.53
N VAL A 108 -5.60 2.50 -5.38
CA VAL A 108 -5.11 3.82 -5.79
C VAL A 108 -4.96 4.76 -4.59
N SER A 109 -5.91 4.73 -3.65
CA SER A 109 -5.91 5.58 -2.46
C SER A 109 -4.85 5.14 -1.45
N THR A 110 -4.79 3.84 -1.09
CA THR A 110 -3.82 3.33 -0.11
C THR A 110 -2.39 3.49 -0.60
N PHE A 111 -2.05 2.99 -1.81
CA PHE A 111 -0.70 3.15 -2.34
C PHE A 111 -0.38 4.61 -2.70
N GLY A 112 -1.40 5.41 -3.04
CA GLY A 112 -1.27 6.85 -3.26
C GLY A 112 -1.03 7.67 -2.00
N ALA A 113 -1.42 7.18 -0.83
CA ALA A 113 -1.07 7.79 0.46
C ALA A 113 0.39 7.50 0.87
N HIS A 114 0.97 6.41 0.36
CA HIS A 114 2.31 5.92 0.71
C HIS A 114 3.31 5.93 -0.47
N ARG A 115 3.21 6.92 -1.37
CA ARG A 115 3.98 6.97 -2.64
C ARG A 115 5.48 6.83 -2.45
N ALA A 116 6.03 7.46 -1.40
CA ALA A 116 7.45 7.42 -1.08
C ALA A 116 7.92 5.98 -0.78
N VAL A 117 7.12 5.23 -0.02
CA VAL A 117 7.37 3.81 0.25
C VAL A 117 7.30 3.01 -1.05
N CYS A 118 6.26 3.20 -1.86
CA CYS A 118 6.10 2.48 -3.13
C CYS A 118 7.28 2.73 -4.09
N ALA A 119 7.70 4.00 -4.23
CA ALA A 119 8.82 4.39 -5.07
C ALA A 119 10.13 3.72 -4.61
N ALA A 120 10.38 3.72 -3.29
CA ALA A 120 11.56 3.10 -2.71
C ALA A 120 11.56 1.57 -2.90
N THR A 121 10.41 0.92 -2.76
CA THR A 121 10.25 -0.52 -2.97
C THR A 121 10.54 -0.93 -4.42
N VAL A 122 10.10 -0.15 -5.42
CA VAL A 122 10.37 -0.46 -6.84
C VAL A 122 11.87 -0.59 -7.11
N GLY A 123 12.68 0.34 -6.61
CA GLY A 123 14.15 0.27 -6.78
C GLY A 123 14.81 -0.87 -6.01
N VAL A 124 14.17 -1.39 -4.96
CA VAL A 124 14.71 -2.42 -4.06
C VAL A 124 14.31 -3.83 -4.47
N ARG A 125 13.16 -4.03 -5.12
CA ARG A 125 12.67 -5.36 -5.54
C ARG A 125 13.63 -6.09 -6.49
N ASP A 126 14.44 -5.36 -7.24
CA ASP A 126 15.45 -5.93 -8.12
C ASP A 126 16.64 -6.53 -7.35
N THR A 127 16.92 -6.03 -6.14
CA THR A 127 18.10 -6.39 -5.34
C THR A 127 17.79 -7.18 -4.07
N HIS A 128 16.56 -7.10 -3.55
CA HIS A 128 16.12 -7.80 -2.32
C HIS A 128 15.03 -8.84 -2.61
N SER A 129 15.34 -10.11 -2.36
CA SER A 129 14.41 -11.24 -2.60
C SER A 129 13.20 -11.20 -1.68
N GLU A 130 13.36 -10.81 -0.41
CA GLU A 130 12.26 -10.77 0.57
C GLU A 130 11.14 -9.80 0.14
N ALA A 131 11.50 -8.58 -0.26
CA ALA A 131 10.52 -7.60 -0.76
C ALA A 131 9.83 -8.08 -2.05
N ARG A 132 10.57 -8.77 -2.93
CA ARG A 132 10.02 -9.36 -4.16
C ARG A 132 9.04 -10.48 -3.85
N GLU A 133 9.38 -11.37 -2.91
CA GLU A 133 8.56 -12.50 -2.49
C GLU A 133 7.29 -12.03 -1.79
N LEU A 134 7.40 -11.07 -0.86
CA LEU A 134 6.26 -10.46 -0.19
C LEU A 134 5.27 -9.84 -1.17
N TRP A 135 5.77 -9.07 -2.14
CA TRP A 135 4.94 -8.48 -3.18
C TRP A 135 4.28 -9.54 -4.06
N ALA A 136 5.06 -10.54 -4.52
CA ALA A 136 4.55 -11.61 -5.37
C ALA A 136 3.44 -12.41 -4.68
N GLN A 137 3.60 -12.74 -3.39
CA GLN A 137 2.58 -13.44 -2.61
C GLN A 137 1.29 -12.60 -2.48
N SER A 138 1.41 -11.30 -2.26
CA SER A 138 0.26 -10.40 -2.15
C SER A 138 -0.46 -10.22 -3.48
N MET A 139 0.29 -10.01 -4.57
CA MET A 139 -0.25 -9.98 -5.93
C MET A 139 -0.99 -11.26 -6.29
N GLN A 140 -0.43 -12.43 -5.95
CA GLN A 140 -1.07 -13.72 -6.22
C GLN A 140 -2.44 -13.82 -5.51
N ARG A 141 -2.53 -13.41 -4.23
CA ARG A 141 -3.79 -13.39 -3.48
C ARG A 141 -4.83 -12.47 -4.13
N TRP A 142 -4.45 -11.26 -4.52
CA TRP A 142 -5.36 -10.33 -5.18
C TRP A 142 -5.81 -10.84 -6.55
N ILE A 143 -4.90 -11.41 -7.34
CA ILE A 143 -5.20 -11.99 -8.65
C ILE A 143 -6.22 -13.13 -8.52
N GLU A 144 -6.02 -14.04 -7.57
CA GLU A 144 -6.95 -15.16 -7.31
C GLU A 144 -8.32 -14.67 -6.87
N HIS A 145 -8.37 -13.68 -5.96
CA HIS A 145 -9.62 -13.09 -5.50
C HIS A 145 -10.40 -12.46 -6.66
N ILE A 146 -9.76 -11.62 -7.47
CA ILE A 146 -10.39 -10.95 -8.60
C ILE A 146 -10.82 -11.96 -9.68
N ALA A 147 -10.04 -13.01 -9.92
CA ALA A 147 -10.44 -14.08 -10.84
C ALA A 147 -11.72 -14.78 -10.37
N ALA A 148 -11.85 -15.07 -9.07
CA ALA A 148 -13.06 -15.64 -8.50
C ALA A 148 -14.29 -14.70 -8.64
N VAL A 149 -14.09 -13.38 -8.51
CA VAL A 149 -15.15 -12.40 -8.74
C VAL A 149 -15.58 -12.39 -10.22
N ILE A 150 -14.63 -12.43 -11.16
CA ILE A 150 -14.93 -12.51 -12.60
C ILE A 150 -15.71 -13.79 -12.92
N GLU A 151 -15.32 -14.94 -12.37
CA GLU A 151 -16.06 -16.19 -12.58
C GLU A 151 -17.48 -16.15 -12.00
N ALA A 152 -17.68 -15.46 -10.86
CA ALA A 152 -19.02 -15.24 -10.32
C ALA A 152 -19.89 -14.36 -11.24
N GLU A 153 -19.33 -13.28 -11.82
CA GLU A 153 -20.04 -12.46 -12.82
C GLU A 153 -20.44 -13.29 -14.05
N ARG A 154 -19.58 -14.22 -14.49
CA ARG A 154 -19.85 -15.12 -15.62
C ARG A 154 -20.93 -16.14 -15.31
N ALA A 155 -20.86 -16.77 -14.14
CA ALA A 155 -21.85 -17.76 -13.69
C ALA A 155 -23.26 -17.15 -13.58
N ASP A 156 -23.35 -15.88 -13.18
CA ASP A 156 -24.60 -15.12 -13.10
C ASP A 156 -25.09 -14.59 -14.47
N GLY A 157 -24.33 -14.82 -15.55
CA GLY A 157 -24.63 -14.31 -16.89
C GLY A 157 -24.44 -12.80 -17.04
N ALA A 158 -23.81 -12.13 -16.07
CA ALA A 158 -23.56 -10.69 -16.08
C ALA A 158 -22.33 -10.32 -16.96
N ALA A 159 -21.36 -11.22 -17.07
CA ALA A 159 -20.18 -11.07 -17.92
C ALA A 159 -20.06 -12.24 -18.92
N PRO A 160 -19.58 -12.00 -20.15
CA PRO A 160 -19.36 -13.08 -21.12
C PRO A 160 -18.16 -13.95 -20.72
N VAL A 161 -18.18 -15.21 -21.17
CA VAL A 161 -17.02 -16.09 -21.10
C VAL A 161 -16.14 -15.82 -22.32
N THR A 162 -14.99 -15.19 -22.09
CA THR A 162 -14.02 -14.81 -23.12
C THR A 162 -12.70 -15.56 -22.94
N VAL A 163 -11.72 -14.94 -22.27
CA VAL A 163 -10.44 -15.53 -21.88
C VAL A 163 -10.51 -16.13 -20.47
N PRO A 164 -9.58 -17.00 -20.05
CA PRO A 164 -9.54 -17.50 -18.67
C PRO A 164 -9.52 -16.35 -17.64
N ALA A 165 -10.37 -16.41 -16.60
CA ALA A 165 -10.49 -15.31 -15.64
C ALA A 165 -9.19 -15.02 -14.90
N ILE A 166 -8.40 -16.06 -14.62
CA ILE A 166 -7.10 -15.92 -13.96
C ILE A 166 -6.09 -15.14 -14.82
N GLU A 167 -6.10 -15.35 -16.14
CA GLU A 167 -5.21 -14.66 -17.08
C GLU A 167 -5.64 -13.19 -17.24
N LEU A 168 -6.96 -12.94 -17.36
CA LEU A 168 -7.49 -11.58 -17.39
C LEU A 168 -7.17 -10.82 -16.09
N SER A 169 -7.43 -11.45 -14.94
CA SER A 169 -7.10 -10.88 -13.62
C SER A 169 -5.60 -10.58 -13.50
N THR A 170 -4.74 -11.48 -13.94
CA THR A 170 -3.28 -11.28 -13.93
C THR A 170 -2.90 -10.05 -14.75
N ALA A 171 -3.37 -9.94 -16.00
CA ALA A 171 -3.05 -8.82 -16.87
C ALA A 171 -3.54 -7.48 -16.29
N LEU A 172 -4.76 -7.46 -15.75
CA LEU A 172 -5.36 -6.25 -15.17
C LEU A 172 -4.63 -5.79 -13.89
N ASN A 173 -4.21 -6.71 -13.03
CA ASN A 173 -3.45 -6.36 -11.82
C ASN A 173 -2.05 -5.86 -12.15
N LEU A 174 -1.35 -6.49 -13.11
CA LEU A 174 -0.04 -6.02 -13.56
C LEU A 174 -0.12 -4.66 -14.27
N MET A 175 -1.20 -4.39 -14.99
CA MET A 175 -1.48 -3.07 -15.56
C MET A 175 -1.66 -2.04 -14.44
N ASN A 176 -2.45 -2.34 -13.41
CA ASN A 176 -2.63 -1.43 -12.27
C ASN A 176 -1.29 -1.13 -11.59
N GLU A 177 -0.49 -2.16 -11.31
CA GLU A 177 0.85 -2.02 -10.72
C GLU A 177 1.71 -1.06 -11.56
N SER A 178 1.82 -1.31 -12.86
CA SER A 178 2.67 -0.51 -13.75
C SER A 178 2.19 0.93 -13.88
N VAL A 179 0.88 1.14 -14.05
CA VAL A 179 0.29 2.48 -14.17
C VAL A 179 0.44 3.28 -12.88
N MET A 180 0.14 2.68 -11.73
CA MET A 180 0.29 3.34 -10.43
C MET A 180 1.75 3.65 -10.14
N ALA A 181 2.68 2.72 -10.36
CA ALA A 181 4.10 2.97 -10.16
C ALA A 181 4.61 4.12 -11.04
N ALA A 182 4.23 4.16 -12.32
CA ALA A 182 4.62 5.23 -13.23
C ALA A 182 4.07 6.60 -12.79
N ALA A 183 2.78 6.66 -12.40
CA ALA A 183 2.16 7.89 -11.91
C ALA A 183 2.79 8.34 -10.58
N PHE A 184 3.03 7.41 -9.66
CA PHE A 184 3.46 7.73 -8.30
C PHE A 184 4.89 8.23 -8.22
N VAL A 185 5.77 7.67 -9.04
CA VAL A 185 7.18 8.10 -9.15
C VAL A 185 7.34 9.29 -10.11
N GLY A 186 6.32 9.63 -10.91
CA GLY A 186 6.40 10.70 -11.89
C GLY A 186 7.28 10.36 -13.11
N HIS A 187 7.51 9.07 -13.36
CA HIS A 187 8.22 8.61 -14.55
C HIS A 187 7.42 8.91 -15.83
N GLN A 188 8.10 9.14 -16.94
CA GLN A 188 7.46 9.30 -18.24
C GLN A 188 7.74 8.06 -19.12
N PRO A 189 6.72 7.52 -19.82
CA PRO A 189 5.33 8.00 -19.87
C PRO A 189 4.51 7.66 -18.60
N SER A 190 3.61 8.56 -18.19
CA SER A 190 2.63 8.31 -17.12
C SER A 190 1.27 8.99 -17.35
N ILE A 191 0.24 8.43 -16.71
CA ILE A 191 -1.11 9.02 -16.63
C ILE A 191 -1.11 10.04 -15.47
N PRO A 192 -1.71 11.24 -15.63
CA PRO A 192 -1.86 12.18 -14.51
C PRO A 192 -2.64 11.54 -13.36
N ASP A 193 -2.20 11.75 -12.12
CA ASP A 193 -2.76 11.12 -10.91
C ASP A 193 -4.30 11.14 -10.85
N HIS A 194 -4.91 12.31 -11.08
CA HIS A 194 -6.36 12.51 -11.04
C HIS A 194 -7.13 11.74 -12.13
N ARG A 195 -6.45 11.12 -13.09
CA ARG A 195 -7.01 10.34 -14.19
C ARG A 195 -6.70 8.84 -14.06
N VAL A 196 -5.81 8.43 -13.15
CA VAL A 196 -5.39 7.03 -13.00
C VAL A 196 -6.61 6.14 -12.75
N LEU A 197 -7.41 6.46 -11.74
CA LEU A 197 -8.59 5.66 -11.38
C LEU A 197 -9.56 5.50 -12.57
N ASP A 198 -9.94 6.61 -13.23
CA ASP A 198 -10.90 6.56 -14.33
C ASP A 198 -10.41 5.70 -15.51
N ASN A 199 -9.12 5.76 -15.84
CA ASN A 199 -8.55 4.94 -16.91
C ASN A 199 -8.53 3.45 -16.55
N LEU A 200 -8.10 3.11 -15.33
CA LEU A 200 -8.07 1.73 -14.87
C LEU A 200 -9.48 1.14 -14.82
N VAL A 201 -10.46 1.86 -14.26
CA VAL A 201 -11.86 1.41 -14.23
C VAL A 201 -12.41 1.20 -15.63
N HIS A 202 -12.12 2.11 -16.57
CA HIS A 202 -12.56 1.96 -17.95
C HIS A 202 -12.06 0.64 -18.54
N ILE A 203 -10.74 0.39 -18.48
CA ILE A 203 -10.13 -0.79 -19.08
C ILE A 203 -10.69 -2.07 -18.44
N TRP A 204 -10.75 -2.13 -17.10
CA TRP A 204 -11.31 -3.28 -16.38
C TRP A 204 -12.74 -3.58 -16.79
N THR A 205 -13.60 -2.55 -16.78
CA THR A 205 -15.02 -2.75 -17.08
C THR A 205 -15.25 -3.14 -18.53
N THR A 206 -14.51 -2.57 -19.49
CA THR A 206 -14.63 -2.96 -20.89
C THR A 206 -14.05 -4.35 -21.17
N SER A 207 -12.97 -4.75 -20.51
CA SER A 207 -12.36 -6.07 -20.74
C SER A 207 -13.14 -7.20 -20.08
N ILE A 208 -13.79 -6.94 -18.93
CA ILE A 208 -14.57 -7.93 -18.19
C ILE A 208 -15.94 -8.14 -18.83
N TYR A 209 -16.62 -7.05 -19.22
CA TYR A 209 -18.00 -7.10 -19.73
C TYR A 209 -18.11 -7.00 -21.25
N GLY A 210 -17.01 -6.70 -21.96
CA GLY A 210 -17.01 -6.59 -23.42
C GLY A 210 -17.17 -7.95 -24.09
N ASP A 211 -18.04 -8.00 -25.09
CA ASP A 211 -18.25 -9.20 -25.91
C ASP A 211 -17.44 -9.07 -27.22
N PRO A 212 -16.44 -9.95 -27.48
CA PRO A 212 -15.69 -9.94 -28.73
C PRO A 212 -16.55 -10.20 -29.97
N ALA A 213 -17.74 -10.80 -29.81
CA ALA A 213 -18.65 -11.04 -30.92
C ALA A 213 -19.49 -9.82 -31.32
N GLY A 214 -19.37 -8.69 -30.59
CA GLY A 214 -20.22 -7.51 -30.74
C GLY A 214 -19.77 -6.46 -31.78
N ASP A 215 -18.62 -6.62 -32.44
CA ASP A 215 -18.11 -5.58 -33.37
C ASP A 215 -17.34 -6.15 -34.58
N VAL A 216 -18.04 -6.95 -35.39
CA VAL A 216 -17.71 -7.10 -36.82
C VAL A 216 -18.89 -6.55 -37.63
N GLY A 217 -19.06 -5.22 -37.59
CA GLY A 217 -19.78 -4.50 -38.66
C GLY A 217 -18.84 -4.31 -39.86
N PRO A 218 -19.34 -4.22 -41.10
CA PRO A 218 -20.63 -3.64 -41.50
C PRO A 218 -21.76 -4.62 -41.81
#